data_AF-A0A9P8CLN1-F1
#
_entry.id   AF-A0A9P8CLN1-F1
#
_cell.length_a   1.000
_cell.length_b   1.000
_cell.length_c   1.000
_cell.angle_alpha   90.00
_cell.angle_beta   90.00
_cell.angle_gamma   90.00
#
_symmetry.space_group_name_H-M   'P 1'
#
loop_
_entity.id
_entity.type
_entity.pdbx_description
1 polymer ?
#
loop_
_entity_poly.entity_id
_entity_poly.type
_entity_poly.pdbx_seq_one_letter_code
_entity_poly.pdbx_strand_id
1 'polypeptide(L)'
;MIRALKLQTPGLNRPILQSHSPSLSKIFTRDASLSAIHRGLRQSERAEYGEARERAPAHARARSEIQSLTQKALDGAGSKRQQAKLLSKLKKKQDEVDGTGKKTRRKRFHDETTDFGKNSLVYQLKHGHLQGLKDTIDPPVKPRGTRMTNDDFKQRMDNTSDEVSATGRSFQRRDGRPARNVDTSDDRDTRPTRHEPEDGVFRPAPRERRHNMMPLQVKYTTAASQFLYGTSVVKSALDQGQRKLYNLYIYGGENRRQTWETVRIKNLARQKNVPITIVPAEDQRLMDKMSQGRPHNGFVLETSPLPTRKVASLGALEERPDKLGFHVELGYQSKEEDKVNGSDTFVPRRSAVTARPLVLFLNEVVDPGNLGAIIRTASYLGVDAVGISSSGSSDLTPVVQKSGAGAIEEMTIFKVDNAESFLRDSSNAGWKTYAAVPPIDNRLARQNRERIITTDDVERSSPVSQHPCVIVLGNEGIGLPKPVKAACTHWVSIPKFMQETCVDSLNVSVAAGLLVHSFVKKPLSSDVAREEAAEHECEDEAGDEVAEPQGEKMF
;
A
#
# COMPACT_ATOMS: atom_id res chain seq x y z
N MET A 1 58.17 -17.61 47.01
CA MET A 1 58.33 -18.99 47.52
C MET A 1 57.33 -19.87 46.77
N ILE A 2 57.75 -20.60 45.71
CA ILE A 2 58.07 -22.06 45.70
C ILE A 2 56.76 -22.88 45.87
N ARG A 3 56.28 -23.81 45.03
CA ARG A 3 56.71 -24.68 43.89
C ARG A 3 55.37 -25.22 43.29
N ALA A 4 55.08 -25.25 41.99
CA ALA A 4 55.60 -26.08 40.89
C ALA A 4 55.58 -27.60 41.14
N LEU A 5 54.71 -28.33 40.42
CA LEU A 5 54.95 -29.70 39.93
C LEU A 5 54.25 -29.93 38.58
N LYS A 6 55.07 -29.95 37.52
CA LYS A 6 54.83 -30.51 36.19
C LYS A 6 55.44 -31.90 36.15
N LEU A 7 54.80 -32.87 35.49
CA LEU A 7 55.38 -33.99 34.73
C LEU A 7 54.28 -34.42 33.72
N GLN A 8 54.49 -34.81 32.45
CA GLN A 8 55.65 -35.03 31.59
C GLN A 8 55.12 -35.20 30.14
N THR A 9 55.89 -34.76 29.14
CA THR A 9 55.84 -35.22 27.73
C THR A 9 57.20 -35.87 27.41
N PRO A 10 57.32 -36.85 26.50
CA PRO A 10 57.55 -36.62 25.06
C PRO A 10 56.89 -37.73 24.17
N GLY A 11 56.86 -37.77 22.83
CA GLY A 11 57.56 -37.08 21.75
C GLY A 11 56.94 -37.41 20.37
N LEU A 12 57.53 -36.81 19.35
CA LEU A 12 57.09 -36.58 17.95
C LEU A 12 56.68 -37.81 17.10
N ASN A 13 55.69 -37.63 16.20
CA ASN A 13 55.93 -37.54 14.75
C ASN A 13 54.66 -37.16 13.96
N ARG A 14 54.78 -36.18 13.04
CA ARG A 14 53.78 -35.87 11.99
C ARG A 14 53.92 -36.89 10.84
N PRO A 15 52.84 -37.11 10.06
CA PRO A 15 52.82 -36.45 8.76
C PRO A 15 51.52 -35.70 8.46
N ILE A 16 51.67 -34.80 7.51
CA ILE A 16 50.75 -33.79 7.01
C ILE A 16 49.68 -34.46 6.14
N LEU A 17 48.39 -34.22 6.43
CA LEU A 17 47.31 -34.23 5.44
C LEU A 17 46.27 -33.16 5.86
N GLN A 18 46.32 -32.02 5.18
CA GLN A 18 45.29 -30.99 5.23
C GLN A 18 44.03 -31.50 4.50
N SER A 19 42.92 -31.63 5.22
CA SER A 19 41.58 -31.61 4.61
C SER A 19 40.80 -30.44 5.19
N HIS A 20 41.08 -29.25 4.64
CA HIS A 20 40.18 -28.11 4.81
C HIS A 20 38.94 -28.35 3.95
N SER A 21 37.83 -28.77 4.56
CA SER A 21 36.51 -28.45 4.02
C SER A 21 36.26 -26.95 4.27
N PRO A 22 36.05 -26.12 3.23
CA PRO A 22 35.70 -24.73 3.46
C PRO A 22 34.24 -24.68 3.94
N SER A 23 34.04 -24.21 5.18
CA SER A 23 32.72 -23.89 5.70
C SER A 23 32.01 -22.90 4.76
N LEU A 24 30.79 -23.23 4.35
CA LEU A 24 29.89 -22.48 3.45
C LEU A 24 29.75 -20.98 3.76
N SER A 25 30.04 -20.56 4.99
CA SER A 25 29.93 -19.19 5.46
C SER A 25 31.00 -18.22 4.93
N LYS A 26 32.13 -18.71 4.40
CA LYS A 26 33.22 -17.82 3.92
C LYS A 26 33.16 -17.43 2.45
N ILE A 27 32.37 -18.13 1.63
CA ILE A 27 32.27 -17.90 0.17
C ILE A 27 31.24 -16.79 -0.17
N PHE A 28 30.30 -16.49 0.73
CA PHE A 28 29.24 -15.49 0.54
C PHE A 28 29.59 -14.09 1.06
N THR A 29 30.83 -13.62 0.89
CA THR A 29 31.25 -12.28 1.35
C THR A 29 31.15 -11.18 0.28
N ARG A 30 30.45 -11.43 -0.83
CA ARG A 30 30.09 -10.38 -1.80
C ARG A 30 28.60 -10.46 -2.12
N ASP A 31 27.88 -9.37 -1.80
CA ASP A 31 26.45 -9.18 -1.92
C ASP A 31 25.86 -9.54 -3.30
N ALA A 32 25.48 -10.79 -3.48
CA ALA A 32 24.55 -11.21 -4.51
C ALA A 32 23.46 -12.05 -3.84
N SER A 33 22.23 -11.52 -3.80
CA SER A 33 21.09 -12.29 -3.28
C SER A 33 20.97 -13.63 -4.00
N LEU A 34 20.64 -14.71 -3.28
CA LEU A 34 20.41 -16.05 -3.83
C LEU A 34 19.50 -16.04 -5.07
N SER A 35 18.54 -15.10 -5.11
CA SER A 35 17.64 -14.88 -6.24
C SER A 35 18.36 -14.46 -7.55
N ALA A 36 19.44 -13.69 -7.46
CA ALA A 36 20.23 -13.26 -8.62
C ALA A 36 21.06 -14.43 -9.19
N ILE A 37 21.58 -15.29 -8.31
CA ILE A 37 22.31 -16.51 -8.69
C ILE A 37 21.36 -17.48 -9.41
N HIS A 38 20.16 -17.71 -8.86
CA HIS A 38 19.13 -18.55 -9.49
C HIS A 38 18.68 -18.02 -10.86
N ARG A 39 18.49 -16.69 -11.02
CA ARG A 39 18.19 -16.09 -12.33
C ARG A 39 19.33 -16.25 -13.32
N GLY A 40 20.57 -16.14 -12.86
CA GLY A 40 21.77 -16.33 -13.68
C GLY A 40 21.90 -17.75 -14.22
N LEU A 41 21.70 -18.75 -13.36
CA LEU A 41 21.71 -20.18 -13.73
C LEU A 41 20.64 -20.49 -14.79
N ARG A 42 19.38 -20.08 -14.60
CA ARG A 42 18.31 -20.29 -15.59
C ARG A 42 18.57 -19.62 -16.94
N GLN A 43 19.16 -18.42 -16.93
CA GLN A 43 19.48 -17.71 -18.18
C GLN A 43 20.62 -18.40 -18.95
N SER A 44 21.59 -18.98 -18.23
CA SER A 44 22.65 -19.78 -18.86
C SER A 44 22.13 -21.10 -19.44
N GLU A 45 21.23 -21.81 -18.74
CA GLU A 45 20.62 -23.05 -19.26
C GLU A 45 19.79 -22.79 -20.52
N ARG A 46 19.06 -21.67 -20.59
CA ARG A 46 18.34 -21.27 -21.81
C ARG A 46 19.26 -20.96 -22.99
N ALA A 47 20.50 -20.54 -22.74
CA ALA A 47 21.48 -20.30 -23.79
C ALA A 47 22.13 -21.62 -24.27
N GLU A 48 22.24 -22.61 -23.39
CA GLU A 48 22.88 -23.91 -23.62
C GLU A 48 21.94 -24.92 -24.33
N TYR A 49 20.64 -24.90 -24.01
CA TYR A 49 19.63 -25.80 -24.60
C TYR A 49 18.95 -25.27 -25.88
N GLY A 50 19.46 -24.20 -26.49
CA GLY A 50 18.96 -23.75 -27.80
C GLY A 50 17.51 -23.27 -27.84
N GLU A 51 16.84 -23.01 -26.70
CA GLU A 51 15.50 -22.37 -26.64
C GLU A 51 15.57 -20.85 -26.97
N ALA A 52 16.42 -20.48 -27.93
CA ALA A 52 16.21 -19.25 -28.66
C ALA A 52 14.96 -19.46 -29.51
N ARG A 53 13.81 -18.94 -29.03
CA ARG A 53 12.66 -18.66 -29.89
C ARG A 53 13.20 -18.11 -31.21
N GLU A 54 13.08 -18.87 -32.30
CA GLU A 54 13.38 -18.36 -33.63
C GLU A 54 12.52 -17.11 -33.83
N ARG A 55 13.17 -15.95 -33.72
CA ARG A 55 12.51 -14.68 -33.96
C ARG A 55 12.45 -14.53 -35.47
N ALA A 56 11.25 -14.71 -36.01
CA ALA A 56 10.89 -14.43 -37.39
C ALA A 56 11.54 -13.12 -37.93
N PRO A 57 11.79 -12.99 -39.25
CA PRO A 57 12.60 -11.94 -39.89
C PRO A 57 12.07 -10.48 -39.79
N ALA A 58 11.11 -10.21 -38.91
CA ALA A 58 10.56 -8.87 -38.65
C ALA A 58 11.58 -7.88 -38.04
N HIS A 59 12.70 -8.35 -37.49
CA HIS A 59 13.71 -7.47 -36.87
C HIS A 59 14.69 -6.80 -37.85
N ALA A 60 14.83 -7.29 -39.09
CA ALA A 60 15.70 -6.65 -40.08
C ALA A 60 15.09 -5.33 -40.59
N ARG A 61 13.78 -5.32 -40.88
CA ARG A 61 13.02 -4.12 -41.29
C ARG A 61 12.92 -3.07 -40.18
N ALA A 62 12.67 -3.51 -38.94
CA ALA A 62 12.64 -2.59 -37.79
C ALA A 62 14.00 -1.94 -37.50
N ARG A 63 15.13 -2.60 -37.84
CA ARG A 63 16.48 -2.05 -37.63
C ARG A 63 16.87 -1.01 -38.66
N SER A 64 16.50 -1.19 -39.93
CA SER A 64 16.73 -0.22 -41.00
C SER A 64 15.84 1.02 -40.85
N GLU A 65 14.59 0.85 -40.39
CA GLU A 65 13.70 1.97 -40.02
C GLU A 65 14.26 2.81 -38.88
N ILE A 66 14.84 2.17 -37.85
CA ILE A 66 15.43 2.91 -36.73
C ILE A 66 16.69 3.68 -37.16
N GLN A 67 17.49 3.14 -38.10
CA GLN A 67 18.66 3.84 -38.65
C GLN A 67 18.24 5.08 -39.46
N SER A 68 17.22 4.94 -40.32
CA SER A 68 16.70 6.07 -41.11
C SER A 68 16.05 7.15 -40.23
N LEU A 69 15.39 6.76 -39.13
CA LEU A 69 14.84 7.67 -38.12
C LEU A 69 15.94 8.42 -37.36
N THR A 70 17.05 7.77 -37.00
CA THR A 70 18.19 8.44 -36.34
C THR A 70 18.97 9.37 -37.27
N GLN A 71 19.03 9.06 -38.57
CA GLN A 71 19.63 9.93 -39.57
C GLN A 71 18.77 11.19 -39.78
N LYS A 72 17.45 11.03 -39.94
CA LYS A 72 16.49 12.16 -40.02
C LYS A 72 16.50 13.03 -38.76
N ALA A 73 16.69 12.43 -37.58
CA ALA A 73 16.81 13.16 -36.33
C ALA A 73 18.13 13.94 -36.19
N LEU A 74 19.19 13.53 -36.91
CA LEU A 74 20.45 14.26 -36.99
C LEU A 74 20.29 15.54 -37.81
N ASP A 75 19.58 15.45 -38.94
CA ASP A 75 19.32 16.56 -39.86
C ASP A 75 18.39 17.63 -39.25
N GLY A 76 17.50 17.23 -38.32
CA GLY A 76 16.60 18.13 -37.59
C GLY A 76 17.12 18.66 -36.24
N ALA A 77 18.37 18.37 -35.87
CA ALA A 77 18.89 18.74 -34.55
C ALA A 77 19.39 20.20 -34.50
N GLY A 78 18.70 21.05 -33.74
CA GLY A 78 18.98 22.50 -33.62
C GLY A 78 20.19 22.91 -32.77
N SER A 79 20.95 21.96 -32.21
CA SER A 79 22.14 22.27 -31.38
C SER A 79 23.30 21.31 -31.67
N LYS A 80 24.52 21.86 -31.78
CA LYS A 80 25.77 21.10 -31.96
C LYS A 80 25.96 19.98 -30.92
N ARG A 81 25.47 20.20 -29.68
CA ARG A 81 25.54 19.19 -28.60
C ARG A 81 24.59 18.01 -28.83
N GLN A 82 23.42 18.26 -29.42
CA GLN A 82 22.47 17.21 -29.78
C GLN A 82 22.98 16.38 -30.96
N GLN A 83 23.56 17.04 -31.98
CA GLN A 83 24.21 16.38 -33.12
C GLN A 83 25.35 15.46 -32.68
N ALA A 84 26.25 15.93 -31.79
CA ALA A 84 27.34 15.11 -31.25
C ALA A 84 26.83 13.87 -30.49
N LYS A 85 25.74 14.01 -29.72
CA LYS A 85 25.14 12.90 -28.98
C LYS A 85 24.51 11.85 -29.91
N LEU A 86 23.87 12.28 -30.99
CA LEU A 86 23.31 11.40 -32.01
C LEU A 86 24.40 10.69 -32.82
N LEU A 87 25.45 11.40 -33.23
CA LEU A 87 26.64 10.80 -33.88
C LEU A 87 27.31 9.73 -33.00
N SER A 88 27.46 9.99 -31.69
CA SER A 88 28.03 8.99 -30.78
C SER A 88 27.18 7.71 -30.66
N LYS A 89 25.85 7.84 -30.76
CA LYS A 89 24.92 6.70 -30.76
C LYS A 89 24.97 5.91 -32.06
N LEU A 90 25.09 6.59 -33.21
CA LEU A 90 25.28 5.95 -34.51
C LEU A 90 26.58 5.16 -34.55
N LYS A 91 27.70 5.78 -34.14
CA LYS A 91 29.03 5.14 -34.08
C LYS A 91 29.04 3.90 -33.18
N LYS A 92 28.52 4.02 -31.96
CA LYS A 92 28.45 2.88 -31.02
C LYS A 92 27.62 1.71 -31.56
N LYS A 93 26.61 1.99 -32.38
CA LYS A 93 25.76 0.98 -32.99
C LYS A 93 26.43 0.35 -34.22
N GLN A 94 27.21 1.12 -34.97
CA GLN A 94 28.08 0.63 -36.04
C GLN A 94 29.13 -0.34 -35.47
N ASP A 95 29.81 0.06 -34.39
CA ASP A 95 30.80 -0.77 -33.68
C ASP A 95 30.18 -2.09 -33.13
N GLU A 96 28.89 -2.08 -32.78
CA GLU A 96 28.16 -3.29 -32.38
C GLU A 96 27.82 -4.23 -33.56
N VAL A 97 27.66 -3.69 -34.77
CA VAL A 97 27.41 -4.46 -36.00
C VAL A 97 28.71 -5.05 -36.53
N ASP A 98 29.79 -4.28 -36.51
CA ASP A 98 31.11 -4.69 -37.00
C ASP A 98 31.85 -5.60 -36.00
N GLY A 99 31.27 -5.86 -34.82
CA GLY A 99 31.83 -6.74 -33.80
C GLY A 99 33.07 -6.18 -33.08
N THR A 100 33.49 -4.97 -33.41
CA THR A 100 34.67 -4.26 -32.86
C THR A 100 34.36 -3.50 -31.56
N GLY A 101 33.07 -3.34 -31.22
CA GLY A 101 32.60 -2.62 -30.04
C GLY A 101 32.79 -3.37 -28.72
N LYS A 102 33.04 -2.63 -27.63
CA LYS A 102 33.11 -3.18 -26.27
C LYS A 102 31.82 -3.93 -25.90
N LYS A 103 31.89 -5.26 -25.76
CA LYS A 103 30.77 -6.11 -25.32
C LYS A 103 30.11 -5.56 -24.04
N THR A 104 28.79 -5.50 -24.01
CA THR A 104 28.04 -5.04 -22.82
C THR A 104 28.38 -5.92 -21.61
N ARG A 105 28.30 -5.35 -20.39
CA ARG A 105 28.60 -6.09 -19.14
C ARG A 105 27.80 -7.38 -19.03
N ARG A 106 26.57 -7.39 -19.54
CA ARG A 106 25.70 -8.57 -19.61
C ARG A 106 26.21 -9.66 -20.57
N LYS A 107 26.71 -9.28 -21.76
CA LYS A 107 27.31 -10.23 -22.70
C LYS A 107 28.63 -10.82 -22.15
N ARG A 108 29.45 -10.00 -21.48
CA ARG A 108 30.71 -10.44 -20.83
C ARG A 108 30.50 -11.35 -19.61
N PHE A 109 29.32 -11.30 -18.99
CA PHE A 109 29.02 -12.08 -17.78
C PHE A 109 28.86 -13.59 -18.06
N HIS A 110 28.56 -13.95 -19.30
CA HIS A 110 28.36 -15.35 -19.76
C HIS A 110 29.44 -15.82 -20.75
N ASP A 111 30.47 -15.01 -20.98
CA ASP A 111 31.49 -15.28 -21.99
C ASP A 111 32.76 -15.83 -21.32
N GLU A 112 33.02 -17.11 -21.59
CA GLU A 112 34.10 -17.90 -20.97
C GLU A 112 35.50 -17.41 -21.36
N THR A 113 35.60 -16.64 -22.44
CA THR A 113 36.88 -16.10 -22.93
C THR A 113 37.33 -14.85 -22.16
N THR A 114 36.42 -14.21 -21.43
CA THR A 114 36.72 -13.00 -20.63
C THR A 114 36.96 -13.30 -19.16
N ASP A 115 37.98 -12.68 -18.56
CA ASP A 115 38.30 -12.82 -17.12
C ASP A 115 37.11 -12.48 -16.20
N PHE A 116 36.25 -11.55 -16.62
CA PHE A 116 35.02 -11.19 -15.92
C PHE A 116 33.97 -12.31 -15.93
N GLY A 117 33.90 -13.09 -17.01
CA GLY A 117 33.01 -14.25 -17.13
C GLY A 117 33.55 -15.46 -16.36
N LYS A 118 34.86 -15.73 -16.45
CA LYS A 118 35.54 -16.82 -15.71
C LYS A 118 35.40 -16.70 -14.18
N ASN A 119 35.43 -15.47 -13.67
CA ASN A 119 35.25 -15.19 -12.24
C ASN A 119 33.77 -15.03 -11.83
N SER A 120 32.83 -15.22 -12.75
CA SER A 120 31.40 -15.19 -12.43
C SER A 120 31.03 -16.39 -11.56
N LEU A 121 30.30 -16.15 -10.48
CA LEU A 121 29.81 -17.19 -9.59
C LEU A 121 29.00 -18.27 -10.34
N VAL A 122 28.26 -17.85 -11.39
CA VAL A 122 27.47 -18.73 -12.25
C VAL A 122 28.36 -19.65 -13.08
N TYR A 123 29.48 -19.14 -13.59
CA TYR A 123 30.46 -19.95 -14.32
C TYR A 123 31.18 -20.91 -13.38
N GLN A 124 31.59 -20.44 -12.20
CA GLN A 124 32.28 -21.27 -11.21
C GLN A 124 31.40 -22.41 -10.67
N LEU A 125 30.09 -22.20 -10.55
CA LEU A 125 29.11 -23.23 -10.16
C LEU A 125 28.82 -24.27 -11.27
N LYS A 126 28.98 -23.91 -12.54
CA LYS A 126 28.70 -24.82 -13.67
C LYS A 126 29.95 -25.56 -14.18
N HIS A 127 31.08 -24.86 -14.31
CA HIS A 127 32.27 -25.34 -14.99
C HIS A 127 33.56 -25.18 -14.17
N GLY A 128 33.51 -24.50 -13.00
CA GLY A 128 34.68 -24.22 -12.17
C GLY A 128 34.70 -25.03 -10.86
N HIS A 129 35.51 -24.57 -9.89
CA HIS A 129 35.75 -25.32 -8.66
C HIS A 129 34.52 -25.48 -7.74
N LEU A 130 33.40 -24.76 -8.00
CA LEU A 130 32.19 -24.80 -7.17
C LEU A 130 31.17 -25.83 -7.67
N GLN A 131 31.49 -26.61 -8.70
CA GLN A 131 30.58 -27.57 -9.31
C GLN A 131 30.02 -28.60 -8.31
N GLY A 132 30.84 -29.07 -7.36
CA GLY A 132 30.43 -30.03 -6.32
C GLY A 132 29.45 -29.47 -5.28
N LEU A 133 29.19 -28.15 -5.27
CA LEU A 133 28.22 -27.52 -4.37
C LEU A 133 26.81 -27.47 -4.99
N LYS A 134 26.68 -27.73 -6.30
CA LYS A 134 25.42 -27.64 -7.05
C LYS A 134 24.37 -28.62 -6.53
N ASP A 135 24.80 -29.79 -6.05
CA ASP A 135 23.91 -30.86 -5.56
C ASP A 135 23.39 -30.62 -4.13
N THR A 136 23.92 -29.62 -3.42
CA THR A 136 23.45 -29.20 -2.08
C THR A 136 22.41 -28.08 -2.12
N ILE A 137 22.07 -27.58 -3.30
CA ILE A 137 21.09 -26.50 -3.50
C ILE A 137 19.78 -27.14 -3.97
N ASP A 138 18.72 -26.99 -3.18
CA ASP A 138 17.39 -27.53 -3.52
C ASP A 138 16.96 -27.13 -4.93
N PRO A 139 16.38 -28.06 -5.72
CA PRO A 139 15.88 -27.74 -7.04
C PRO A 139 14.76 -26.69 -6.93
N PRO A 140 14.76 -25.63 -7.76
CA PRO A 140 13.85 -24.53 -7.58
C PRO A 140 12.42 -24.92 -7.97
N VAL A 141 11.46 -24.58 -7.10
CA VAL A 141 10.01 -24.67 -7.39
C VAL A 141 9.70 -23.91 -8.69
N LYS A 142 9.08 -24.59 -9.67
CA LYS A 142 8.60 -23.97 -10.91
C LYS A 142 7.42 -23.05 -10.58
N PRO A 143 7.45 -21.74 -10.93
CA PRO A 143 6.24 -20.93 -10.89
C PRO A 143 5.26 -21.43 -11.98
N ARG A 144 3.99 -21.63 -11.61
CA ARG A 144 2.90 -21.94 -12.55
C ARG A 144 2.85 -20.84 -13.62
N GLY A 145 3.01 -21.22 -14.89
CA GLY A 145 2.89 -20.30 -16.01
C GLY A 145 1.44 -19.89 -16.24
N THR A 146 1.15 -18.61 -16.14
CA THR A 146 -0.12 -18.01 -16.59
C THR A 146 -0.12 -17.89 -18.11
N ARG A 147 -0.56 -18.96 -18.78
CA ARG A 147 -1.20 -18.91 -20.10
C ARG A 147 -1.90 -20.24 -20.32
N MET A 148 -3.20 -20.27 -20.04
CA MET A 148 -4.05 -21.42 -20.37
C MET A 148 -4.60 -21.21 -21.78
N THR A 149 -4.43 -22.21 -22.64
CA THR A 149 -5.17 -22.35 -23.89
C THR A 149 -6.51 -23.04 -23.59
N ASN A 150 -7.56 -22.72 -24.36
CA ASN A 150 -8.92 -23.22 -24.11
C ASN A 150 -9.04 -24.76 -24.18
N ASP A 151 -8.06 -25.46 -24.76
CA ASP A 151 -8.06 -26.91 -24.87
C ASP A 151 -7.68 -27.63 -23.56
N ASP A 152 -6.95 -26.97 -22.65
CA ASP A 152 -6.55 -27.53 -21.35
C ASP A 152 -7.69 -27.58 -20.31
N PHE A 153 -8.79 -26.87 -20.57
CA PHE A 153 -9.96 -26.85 -19.69
C PHE A 153 -10.86 -28.08 -19.88
N LYS A 154 -10.91 -28.66 -21.09
CA LYS A 154 -11.74 -29.84 -21.38
C LYS A 154 -11.15 -31.14 -20.85
N GLN A 155 -9.83 -31.32 -20.88
CA GLN A 155 -9.19 -32.55 -20.40
C GLN A 155 -9.18 -32.71 -18.87
N ARG A 156 -9.51 -31.65 -18.10
CA ARG A 156 -9.52 -31.69 -16.63
C ARG A 156 -10.89 -31.98 -16.01
N MET A 157 -11.97 -31.95 -16.79
CA MET A 157 -13.32 -32.32 -16.32
C MET A 157 -13.60 -33.82 -16.42
N ASP A 158 -12.84 -34.57 -17.22
CA ASP A 158 -13.12 -35.99 -17.48
C ASP A 158 -12.30 -36.98 -16.63
N ASN A 159 -11.39 -36.51 -15.75
CA ASN A 159 -10.47 -37.38 -14.99
C ASN A 159 -10.47 -37.14 -13.46
N THR A 160 -11.64 -36.90 -12.87
CA THR A 160 -11.81 -36.99 -11.40
C THR A 160 -13.14 -37.65 -11.06
N SER A 161 -13.22 -38.94 -11.36
CA SER A 161 -14.08 -39.90 -10.67
C SER A 161 -13.23 -41.13 -10.46
N ASP A 162 -12.60 -41.22 -9.29
CA ASP A 162 -12.46 -42.44 -8.49
C ASP A 162 -11.42 -42.25 -7.37
N GLU A 163 -11.73 -42.87 -6.23
CA GLU A 163 -10.93 -43.00 -5.01
C GLU A 163 -10.82 -41.75 -4.11
N VAL A 164 -11.45 -41.76 -2.93
CA VAL A 164 -10.87 -42.32 -1.70
C VAL A 164 -11.99 -42.56 -0.66
N SER A 165 -11.96 -43.74 -0.07
CA SER A 165 -12.82 -44.25 0.99
C SER A 165 -12.37 -43.83 2.40
N ALA A 166 -13.39 -43.69 3.26
CA ALA A 166 -13.46 -44.03 4.68
C ALA A 166 -12.31 -43.66 5.65
N THR A 167 -12.64 -42.81 6.64
CA THR A 167 -12.53 -43.12 8.08
C THR A 167 -13.29 -42.07 8.89
N GLY A 168 -14.17 -42.51 9.80
CA GLY A 168 -15.21 -41.68 10.42
C GLY A 168 -14.92 -41.10 11.80
N ARG A 169 -15.90 -40.31 12.28
CA ARG A 169 -16.41 -40.11 13.67
C ARG A 169 -17.25 -38.81 13.68
N SER A 170 -18.58 -38.90 13.61
CA SER A 170 -19.56 -38.87 14.71
C SER A 170 -19.77 -37.49 15.39
N PHE A 171 -20.93 -36.85 15.16
CA PHE A 171 -21.98 -36.54 16.17
C PHE A 171 -22.93 -35.37 15.74
N GLN A 172 -24.20 -35.74 15.54
CA GLN A 172 -25.47 -35.06 15.86
C GLN A 172 -25.67 -33.55 15.60
N ARG A 173 -26.64 -33.22 14.74
CA ARG A 173 -27.79 -32.37 15.12
C ARG A 173 -29.03 -32.65 14.27
N ARG A 174 -30.16 -32.55 14.97
CA ARG A 174 -31.54 -33.02 14.72
C ARG A 174 -32.29 -32.40 13.53
N ASP A 175 -33.26 -33.19 13.09
CA ASP A 175 -34.21 -33.08 11.98
C ASP A 175 -35.32 -32.02 12.09
N GLY A 176 -35.96 -31.74 10.94
CA GLY A 176 -37.12 -30.85 10.83
C GLY A 176 -38.02 -30.91 9.59
N ARG A 177 -38.05 -32.00 8.78
CA ARG A 177 -39.17 -32.48 7.87
C ARG A 177 -39.66 -31.61 6.66
N PRO A 178 -40.47 -32.16 5.70
CA PRO A 178 -40.42 -33.47 5.05
C PRO A 178 -40.62 -33.45 3.50
N ALA A 179 -40.41 -34.63 2.89
CA ALA A 179 -40.48 -34.98 1.47
C ALA A 179 -41.89 -35.27 0.92
N ARG A 180 -42.00 -35.39 -0.41
CA ARG A 180 -42.98 -36.26 -1.08
C ARG A 180 -42.36 -36.99 -2.29
N ASN A 181 -42.56 -38.30 -2.26
CA ASN A 181 -42.10 -39.36 -3.18
C ASN A 181 -42.72 -39.27 -4.59
N VAL A 182 -42.18 -40.00 -5.56
CA VAL A 182 -42.74 -41.28 -6.05
C VAL A 182 -41.82 -41.91 -7.11
N ASP A 183 -41.71 -43.24 -6.99
CA ASP A 183 -40.90 -44.19 -7.73
C ASP A 183 -41.19 -44.33 -9.24
N THR A 184 -40.12 -44.81 -9.88
CA THR A 184 -39.97 -45.42 -11.21
C THR A 184 -40.68 -46.76 -11.40
N SER A 185 -41.09 -47.02 -12.65
CA SER A 185 -40.97 -48.35 -13.27
C SER A 185 -40.85 -48.25 -14.80
N ASP A 186 -39.88 -49.00 -15.34
CA ASP A 186 -39.62 -49.42 -16.73
C ASP A 186 -40.87 -49.92 -17.49
N ASP A 187 -40.94 -50.08 -18.82
CA ASP A 187 -39.98 -50.74 -19.72
C ASP A 187 -40.41 -50.60 -21.22
N ARG A 188 -39.43 -50.78 -22.13
CA ARG A 188 -39.49 -51.30 -23.54
C ARG A 188 -39.75 -50.44 -24.80
N ASP A 189 -38.66 -50.38 -25.58
CA ASP A 189 -38.46 -50.88 -26.98
C ASP A 189 -38.68 -50.02 -28.26
N THR A 190 -37.53 -49.79 -28.92
CA THR A 190 -37.20 -49.88 -30.37
C THR A 190 -37.78 -48.92 -31.45
N ARG A 191 -36.89 -47.97 -31.88
CA ARG A 191 -36.45 -47.46 -33.23
C ARG A 191 -37.28 -47.78 -34.52
N PRO A 192 -37.14 -47.05 -35.69
CA PRO A 192 -36.03 -46.19 -36.15
C PRO A 192 -36.32 -44.93 -37.04
N THR A 193 -35.23 -44.15 -37.26
CA THR A 193 -34.80 -43.36 -38.46
C THR A 193 -35.57 -42.10 -38.92
N ARG A 194 -34.86 -40.96 -38.89
CA ARG A 194 -35.22 -39.70 -39.55
C ARG A 194 -34.18 -39.32 -40.60
N HIS A 195 -34.63 -39.14 -41.84
CA HIS A 195 -33.92 -38.50 -42.95
C HIS A 195 -33.94 -36.97 -42.78
N GLU A 196 -32.80 -36.33 -43.02
CA GLU A 196 -32.68 -34.89 -43.34
C GLU A 196 -33.13 -34.65 -44.79
N PRO A 197 -33.71 -33.46 -45.09
CA PRO A 197 -33.10 -32.66 -46.14
C PRO A 197 -32.99 -31.15 -45.86
N GLU A 198 -32.12 -30.55 -46.67
CA GLU A 198 -31.42 -29.28 -46.58
C GLU A 198 -32.20 -27.97 -46.83
N ASP A 199 -31.56 -26.89 -46.39
CA ASP A 199 -31.37 -25.57 -47.01
C ASP A 199 -32.55 -24.60 -47.26
N GLY A 200 -32.65 -23.64 -46.33
CA GLY A 200 -33.27 -22.33 -46.52
C GLY A 200 -32.47 -21.24 -45.79
N VAL A 201 -31.62 -20.52 -46.54
CA VAL A 201 -30.74 -19.46 -46.04
C VAL A 201 -31.54 -18.22 -45.63
N PHE A 202 -31.66 -17.95 -44.33
CA PHE A 202 -31.93 -16.60 -43.80
C PHE A 202 -30.71 -16.10 -43.04
N ARG A 203 -29.84 -15.35 -43.73
CA ARG A 203 -28.74 -14.61 -43.07
C ARG A 203 -29.33 -13.32 -42.48
N PRO A 204 -29.33 -13.12 -41.15
CA PRO A 204 -29.56 -11.78 -40.61
C PRO A 204 -28.44 -10.87 -41.10
N ALA A 205 -28.81 -9.67 -41.58
CA ALA A 205 -27.86 -8.66 -42.04
C ALA A 205 -26.76 -8.46 -40.98
N PRO A 206 -25.47 -8.34 -41.39
CA PRO A 206 -24.40 -8.10 -40.43
C PRO A 206 -24.70 -6.76 -39.76
N ARG A 207 -24.99 -6.78 -38.46
CA ARG A 207 -24.85 -5.58 -37.64
C ARG A 207 -23.41 -5.11 -37.84
N GLU A 208 -23.24 -4.01 -38.58
CA GLU A 208 -21.99 -3.27 -38.65
C GLU A 208 -21.59 -2.94 -37.21
N ARG A 209 -20.80 -3.81 -36.58
CA ARG A 209 -19.98 -3.42 -35.44
C ARG A 209 -18.95 -2.49 -36.03
N ARG A 210 -19.33 -1.22 -36.19
CA ARG A 210 -18.39 -0.11 -36.34
C ARG A 210 -17.54 -0.09 -35.07
N HIS A 211 -16.52 -0.95 -35.04
CA HIS A 211 -15.33 -0.73 -34.23
C HIS A 211 -14.56 0.42 -34.87
N ASN A 212 -15.19 1.60 -34.94
CA ASN A 212 -14.45 2.85 -34.98
C ASN A 212 -13.87 3.01 -33.59
N MET A 213 -12.78 2.28 -33.33
CA MET A 213 -11.90 2.47 -32.18
C MET A 213 -11.12 3.77 -32.39
N MET A 214 -11.85 4.88 -32.50
CA MET A 214 -11.21 6.18 -32.38
C MET A 214 -10.66 6.28 -30.96
N PRO A 215 -9.42 6.79 -30.80
CA PRO A 215 -8.88 7.00 -29.46
C PRO A 215 -9.77 8.01 -28.72
N LEU A 216 -10.52 7.54 -27.73
CA LEU A 216 -11.33 8.40 -26.86
C LEU A 216 -10.40 9.39 -26.16
N GLN A 217 -10.44 10.68 -26.52
CA GLN A 217 -9.64 11.70 -25.86
C GLN A 217 -10.45 12.32 -24.72
N VAL A 218 -9.95 12.16 -23.48
CA VAL A 218 -10.53 12.86 -22.33
C VAL A 218 -10.11 14.32 -22.44
N LYS A 219 -11.09 15.23 -22.49
CA LYS A 219 -10.84 16.67 -22.50
C LYS A 219 -10.60 17.13 -21.07
N TYR A 220 -9.55 17.90 -20.86
CA TYR A 220 -9.23 18.53 -19.59
C TYR A 220 -9.49 20.03 -19.74
N THR A 221 -10.17 20.62 -18.77
CA THR A 221 -10.39 22.07 -18.69
C THR A 221 -9.06 22.79 -18.44
N THR A 222 -8.19 22.20 -17.62
CA THR A 222 -6.85 22.72 -17.32
C THR A 222 -5.81 21.60 -17.31
N ALA A 223 -4.53 21.92 -17.51
CA ALA A 223 -3.45 20.93 -17.47
C ALA A 223 -3.30 20.23 -16.11
N ALA A 224 -3.76 20.87 -15.04
CA ALA A 224 -3.72 20.35 -13.67
C ALA A 224 -5.07 19.72 -13.23
N SER A 225 -6.08 19.66 -14.12
CA SER A 225 -7.39 19.11 -13.77
C SER A 225 -7.29 17.65 -13.30
N GLN A 226 -8.01 17.32 -12.23
CA GLN A 226 -8.16 15.98 -11.68
C GLN A 226 -9.59 15.50 -11.84
N PHE A 227 -9.75 14.22 -12.19
CA PHE A 227 -11.06 13.55 -12.24
C PHE A 227 -11.29 12.76 -10.97
N LEU A 228 -12.22 13.24 -10.15
CA LEU A 228 -12.71 12.54 -8.97
C LEU A 228 -13.84 11.62 -9.38
N TYR A 229 -13.93 10.46 -8.74
CA TYR A 229 -14.94 9.46 -9.08
C TYR A 229 -15.46 8.76 -7.84
N GLY A 230 -16.72 8.32 -7.92
CA GLY A 230 -17.43 7.71 -6.81
C GLY A 230 -18.31 8.70 -6.03
N THR A 231 -19.43 8.18 -5.54
CA THR A 231 -20.50 8.98 -4.93
C THR A 231 -20.05 9.79 -3.72
N SER A 232 -19.34 9.18 -2.77
CA SER A 232 -18.93 9.86 -1.53
C SER A 232 -17.90 10.96 -1.78
N VAL A 233 -16.92 10.71 -2.64
CA VAL A 233 -15.88 11.67 -3.01
C VAL A 233 -16.49 12.87 -3.73
N VAL A 234 -17.31 12.62 -4.74
CA VAL A 234 -17.98 13.68 -5.51
C VAL A 234 -18.90 14.51 -4.62
N LYS A 235 -19.67 13.86 -3.75
CA LYS A 235 -20.52 14.55 -2.78
C LYS A 235 -19.70 15.45 -1.85
N SER A 236 -18.65 14.91 -1.24
CA SER A 236 -17.83 15.66 -0.26
C SER A 236 -17.10 16.83 -0.90
N ALA A 237 -16.60 16.67 -2.13
CA ALA A 237 -15.96 17.74 -2.88
C ALA A 237 -16.92 18.89 -3.21
N LEU A 238 -18.17 18.57 -3.56
CA LEU A 238 -19.22 19.57 -3.80
C LEU A 238 -19.65 20.28 -2.52
N ASP A 239 -19.72 19.57 -1.39
CA ASP A 239 -20.16 20.08 -0.09
C ASP A 239 -19.13 21.08 0.47
N GLN A 240 -17.87 20.64 0.56
CA GLN A 240 -16.77 21.41 1.13
C GLN A 240 -16.31 22.54 0.20
N GLY A 241 -16.28 22.29 -1.12
CA GLY A 241 -15.94 23.32 -2.10
C GLY A 241 -14.54 23.92 -1.96
N GLN A 242 -13.58 23.17 -1.37
CA GLN A 242 -12.21 23.64 -1.15
C GLN A 242 -11.39 23.83 -2.44
N ARG A 243 -11.90 23.30 -3.56
CA ARG A 243 -11.23 23.33 -4.86
C ARG A 243 -12.17 23.84 -5.95
N LYS A 244 -11.59 24.30 -7.06
CA LYS A 244 -12.36 24.75 -8.21
C LYS A 244 -13.03 23.55 -8.88
N LEU A 245 -14.33 23.66 -9.09
CA LEU A 245 -15.17 22.62 -9.68
C LEU A 245 -15.46 23.00 -11.13
N TYR A 246 -15.14 22.13 -12.09
CA TYR A 246 -15.22 22.46 -13.52
C TYR A 246 -16.44 21.85 -14.19
N ASN A 247 -16.66 20.54 -14.05
CA ASN A 247 -17.78 19.85 -14.70
C ASN A 247 -18.12 18.56 -13.96
N LEU A 248 -19.42 18.32 -13.76
CA LEU A 248 -19.95 17.08 -13.18
C LEU A 248 -20.53 16.19 -14.28
N TYR A 249 -19.95 15.01 -14.45
CA TYR A 249 -20.41 13.97 -15.36
C TYR A 249 -21.28 12.96 -14.62
N ILE A 250 -22.50 12.76 -15.12
CA ILE A 250 -23.48 11.84 -14.55
C ILE A 250 -23.82 10.81 -15.63
N TYR A 251 -23.60 9.52 -15.34
CA TYR A 251 -24.05 8.44 -16.22
C TYR A 251 -25.57 8.48 -16.40
N GLY A 252 -26.06 8.51 -17.63
CA GLY A 252 -27.46 8.66 -18.00
C GLY A 252 -28.09 7.41 -18.64
N GLY A 253 -27.48 6.24 -18.52
CA GLY A 253 -28.05 5.00 -19.09
C GLY A 253 -29.37 4.58 -18.43
N GLU A 254 -30.22 3.90 -19.20
CA GLU A 254 -31.58 3.48 -18.85
C GLU A 254 -31.68 2.68 -17.54
N ASN A 255 -30.61 1.99 -17.15
CA ASN A 255 -30.54 1.19 -15.92
C ASN A 255 -30.33 2.02 -14.64
N ARG A 256 -30.17 3.34 -14.73
CA ARG A 256 -29.92 4.17 -13.55
C ARG A 256 -31.21 4.53 -12.83
N ARG A 257 -31.49 3.83 -11.73
CA ARG A 257 -32.51 4.27 -10.77
C ARG A 257 -32.15 5.64 -10.19
N GLN A 258 -33.13 6.53 -10.16
CA GLN A 258 -32.97 7.87 -9.61
C GLN A 258 -32.94 7.78 -8.08
N THR A 259 -31.76 7.54 -7.51
CA THR A 259 -31.59 7.48 -6.05
C THR A 259 -31.57 8.89 -5.44
N TRP A 260 -31.91 9.00 -4.17
CA TRP A 260 -31.85 10.24 -3.39
C TRP A 260 -30.46 10.89 -3.44
N GLU A 261 -29.36 10.11 -3.50
CA GLU A 261 -28.01 10.67 -3.65
C GLU A 261 -27.84 11.39 -4.98
N THR A 262 -28.46 10.90 -6.06
CA THR A 262 -28.37 11.53 -7.39
C THR A 262 -29.05 12.88 -7.40
N VAL A 263 -30.20 13.00 -6.74
CA VAL A 263 -30.90 14.27 -6.59
C VAL A 263 -30.07 15.24 -5.74
N ARG A 264 -29.52 14.77 -4.61
CA ARG A 264 -28.69 15.59 -3.73
C ARG A 264 -27.43 16.11 -4.43
N ILE A 265 -26.71 15.26 -5.15
CA ILE A 265 -25.50 15.65 -5.90
C ILE A 265 -25.83 16.65 -7.01
N LYS A 266 -26.94 16.46 -7.75
CA LYS A 266 -27.39 17.44 -8.76
C LYS A 266 -27.72 18.80 -8.13
N ASN A 267 -28.38 18.81 -6.97
CA ASN A 267 -28.72 20.05 -6.28
C ASN A 267 -27.48 20.77 -5.76
N LEU A 268 -26.53 20.05 -5.16
CA LEU A 268 -25.24 20.62 -4.71
C LEU A 268 -24.47 21.21 -5.89
N ALA A 269 -24.41 20.51 -7.02
CA ALA A 269 -23.75 21.00 -8.23
C ALA A 269 -24.41 22.29 -8.77
N ARG A 270 -25.74 22.35 -8.80
CA ARG A 270 -26.47 23.57 -9.19
C ARG A 270 -26.22 24.73 -8.23
N GLN A 271 -26.22 24.47 -6.92
CA GLN A 271 -25.94 25.49 -5.90
C GLN A 271 -24.53 26.09 -6.04
N LYS A 272 -23.55 25.27 -6.43
CA LYS A 272 -22.17 25.69 -6.67
C LYS A 272 -21.91 26.15 -8.12
N ASN A 273 -22.96 26.30 -8.94
CA ASN A 273 -22.88 26.68 -10.36
C ASN A 273 -21.95 25.79 -11.21
N VAL A 274 -21.91 24.49 -10.92
CA VAL A 274 -21.12 23.52 -11.68
C VAL A 274 -21.94 22.98 -12.86
N PRO A 275 -21.44 23.07 -14.10
CA PRO A 275 -22.05 22.44 -15.26
C PRO A 275 -22.29 20.94 -15.03
N ILE A 276 -23.44 20.43 -15.47
CA ILE A 276 -23.79 19.02 -15.35
C ILE A 276 -23.91 18.42 -16.75
N THR A 277 -23.03 17.49 -17.07
CA THR A 277 -23.04 16.73 -18.32
C THR A 277 -23.63 15.35 -18.08
N ILE A 278 -24.76 15.04 -18.72
CA ILE A 278 -25.34 13.68 -18.69
C ILE A 278 -24.69 12.88 -19.80
N VAL A 279 -23.98 11.80 -19.45
CA VAL A 279 -23.27 10.94 -20.41
C VAL A 279 -24.20 9.80 -20.84
N PRO A 280 -24.52 9.66 -22.14
CA PRO A 280 -25.38 8.59 -22.63
C PRO A 280 -24.72 7.21 -22.49
N ALA A 281 -25.50 6.14 -22.60
CA ALA A 281 -25.00 4.76 -22.39
C ALA A 281 -23.88 4.37 -23.37
N GLU A 282 -23.91 4.89 -24.59
CA GLU A 282 -22.89 4.69 -25.63
C GLU A 282 -21.51 5.23 -25.24
N ASP A 283 -21.47 6.30 -24.44
CA ASP A 283 -20.27 6.99 -24.01
C ASP A 283 -19.80 6.56 -22.60
N GLN A 284 -20.30 5.44 -22.06
CA GLN A 284 -19.86 4.92 -20.76
C GLN A 284 -18.32 4.76 -20.68
N ARG A 285 -17.71 4.34 -21.79
CA ARG A 285 -16.25 4.18 -21.91
C ARG A 285 -15.47 5.45 -21.60
N LEU A 286 -16.07 6.64 -21.81
CA LEU A 286 -15.46 7.91 -21.45
C LEU A 286 -15.31 8.05 -19.93
N MET A 287 -16.35 7.69 -19.17
CA MET A 287 -16.32 7.73 -17.70
C MET A 287 -15.38 6.66 -17.12
N ASP A 288 -15.35 5.47 -17.72
CA ASP A 288 -14.37 4.43 -17.36
C ASP A 288 -12.95 4.94 -17.60
N LYS A 289 -12.71 5.65 -18.70
CA LYS A 289 -11.39 6.23 -18.98
C LYS A 289 -11.02 7.34 -18.00
N MET A 290 -11.95 8.24 -17.66
CA MET A 290 -11.74 9.30 -16.67
C MET A 290 -11.43 8.73 -15.26
N SER A 291 -12.03 7.60 -14.92
CA SER A 291 -11.80 6.89 -13.65
C SER A 291 -10.66 5.87 -13.69
N GLN A 292 -9.94 5.76 -14.82
CA GLN A 292 -8.88 4.77 -15.03
C GLN A 292 -9.37 3.32 -14.81
N GLY A 293 -10.61 3.03 -15.18
CA GLY A 293 -11.26 1.73 -15.04
C GLY A 293 -11.72 1.40 -13.61
N ARG A 294 -11.68 2.37 -12.69
CA ARG A 294 -12.10 2.16 -11.29
C ARG A 294 -13.60 2.44 -11.12
N PRO A 295 -14.24 1.84 -10.11
CA PRO A 295 -15.67 2.03 -9.87
C PRO A 295 -16.03 3.51 -9.60
N HIS A 296 -16.63 4.16 -10.60
CA HIS A 296 -17.07 5.55 -10.52
C HIS A 296 -18.51 5.70 -9.98
N ASN A 297 -19.27 4.61 -9.88
CA ASN A 297 -20.65 4.60 -9.37
C ASN A 297 -21.57 5.59 -10.10
N GLY A 298 -21.34 5.80 -11.41
CA GLY A 298 -22.11 6.71 -12.24
C GLY A 298 -21.83 8.21 -12.03
N PHE A 299 -20.82 8.60 -11.25
CA PHE A 299 -20.43 9.99 -11.06
C PHE A 299 -18.93 10.21 -11.25
N VAL A 300 -18.59 11.22 -12.05
CA VAL A 300 -17.22 11.72 -12.20
C VAL A 300 -17.26 13.24 -12.13
N LEU A 301 -16.38 13.86 -11.35
CA LEU A 301 -16.30 15.31 -11.19
C LEU A 301 -14.90 15.78 -11.59
N GLU A 302 -14.83 16.68 -12.56
CA GLU A 302 -13.59 17.35 -12.92
C GLU A 302 -13.35 18.55 -11.99
N THR A 303 -12.17 18.62 -11.40
CA THR A 303 -11.81 19.63 -10.39
C THR A 303 -10.35 20.08 -10.53
N SER A 304 -9.98 21.19 -9.90
CA SER A 304 -8.57 21.49 -9.63
C SER A 304 -8.01 20.52 -8.57
N PRO A 305 -6.67 20.38 -8.47
CA PRO A 305 -6.06 19.71 -7.33
C PRO A 305 -6.52 20.33 -6.01
N LEU A 306 -6.50 19.53 -4.94
CA LEU A 306 -6.78 20.04 -3.60
C LEU A 306 -5.65 20.99 -3.18
N PRO A 307 -5.96 22.21 -2.70
CA PRO A 307 -4.97 23.10 -2.11
C PRO A 307 -4.28 22.41 -0.93
N THR A 308 -2.96 22.43 -0.88
CA THR A 308 -2.18 21.87 0.23
C THR A 308 -1.10 22.87 0.63
N ARG A 309 -1.26 23.43 1.82
CA ARG A 309 -0.29 24.40 2.37
C ARG A 309 1.01 23.69 2.70
N LYS A 310 2.14 24.37 2.49
CA LYS A 310 3.44 23.90 3.00
C LYS A 310 3.63 24.46 4.41
N VAL A 311 3.92 23.58 5.36
CA VAL A 311 4.11 23.92 6.77
C VAL A 311 5.52 23.54 7.18
N ALA A 312 6.24 24.49 7.77
CA ALA A 312 7.58 24.32 8.30
C ALA A 312 7.56 23.74 9.72
N SER A 313 6.65 24.20 10.58
CA SER A 313 6.51 23.75 11.97
C SER A 313 5.09 23.97 12.50
N LEU A 314 4.72 23.25 13.56
CA LEU A 314 3.52 23.54 14.36
C LEU A 314 3.87 24.55 15.45
N GLY A 315 3.03 25.56 15.61
CA GLY A 315 3.22 26.66 16.54
C GLY A 315 2.40 26.55 17.82
N ALA A 316 2.24 27.69 18.48
CA ALA A 316 1.52 27.82 19.75
C ALA A 316 0.03 27.47 19.62
N LEU A 317 -0.53 26.97 20.72
CA LEU A 317 -1.95 26.70 20.85
C LEU A 317 -2.73 27.98 21.11
N GLU A 318 -3.96 28.02 20.59
CA GLU A 318 -4.94 29.04 20.90
C GLU A 318 -6.08 28.40 21.68
N GLU A 319 -6.25 28.79 22.95
CA GLU A 319 -7.22 28.22 23.89
C GLU A 319 -8.39 29.17 24.19
N ARG A 320 -8.52 30.25 23.42
CA ARG A 320 -9.62 31.18 23.61
C ARG A 320 -10.95 30.47 23.28
N PRO A 321 -12.02 30.61 24.09
CA PRO A 321 -13.27 29.86 23.89
C PRO A 321 -13.93 30.08 22.51
N ASP A 322 -13.72 31.25 21.92
CA ASP A 322 -14.19 31.65 20.60
C ASP A 322 -13.27 31.17 19.46
N LYS A 323 -12.02 30.79 19.77
CA LYS A 323 -10.99 30.44 18.79
C LYS A 323 -10.05 29.35 19.30
N LEU A 324 -10.58 28.12 19.35
CA LEU A 324 -9.83 26.93 19.72
C LEU A 324 -9.06 26.36 18.51
N GLY A 325 -7.74 26.24 18.63
CA GLY A 325 -6.91 25.73 17.54
C GLY A 325 -5.43 25.83 17.81
N PHE A 326 -4.64 25.86 16.74
CA PHE A 326 -3.20 26.04 16.81
C PHE A 326 -2.68 26.82 15.60
N HIS A 327 -1.57 27.52 15.80
CA HIS A 327 -0.88 28.20 14.72
C HIS A 327 0.09 27.26 14.01
N VAL A 328 0.37 27.56 12.74
CA VAL A 328 1.40 26.88 11.94
C VAL A 328 2.34 27.91 11.32
N GLU A 329 3.61 27.57 11.24
CA GLU A 329 4.57 28.35 10.46
C GLU A 329 4.58 27.85 9.03
N LEU A 330 4.33 28.76 8.08
CA LEU A 330 4.26 28.40 6.67
C LEU A 330 5.68 28.19 6.11
N GLY A 331 5.84 27.13 5.33
CA GLY A 331 7.03 26.92 4.51
C GLY A 331 7.05 27.85 3.29
N TYR A 332 8.14 27.82 2.53
CA TYR A 332 8.26 28.58 1.28
C TYR A 332 7.18 28.16 0.28
N GLN A 333 6.44 29.14 -0.24
CA GLN A 333 5.44 28.97 -1.28
C GLN A 333 5.72 29.94 -2.43
N SER A 334 5.44 29.51 -3.66
CA SER A 334 5.49 30.43 -4.81
C SER A 334 4.29 31.38 -4.80
N LYS A 335 4.35 32.47 -5.57
CA LYS A 335 3.23 33.43 -5.69
C LYS A 335 1.95 32.77 -6.21
N GLU A 336 2.08 31.72 -7.02
CA GLU A 336 0.96 30.93 -7.53
C GLU A 336 0.41 30.00 -6.44
N GLU A 337 1.29 29.37 -5.65
CA GLU A 337 0.89 28.53 -4.52
C GLU A 337 0.19 29.35 -3.44
N ASP A 338 0.70 30.53 -3.09
CA ASP A 338 0.09 31.44 -2.11
C ASP A 338 -1.32 31.86 -2.50
N LYS A 339 -1.57 32.11 -3.79
CA LYS A 339 -2.90 32.46 -4.31
C LYS A 339 -3.89 31.31 -4.21
N VAL A 340 -3.43 30.06 -4.21
CA VAL A 340 -4.28 28.86 -4.18
C VAL A 340 -4.48 28.38 -2.74
N ASN A 341 -3.41 28.34 -1.96
CA ASN A 341 -3.39 27.79 -0.61
C ASN A 341 -3.80 28.81 0.46
N GLY A 342 -3.62 30.10 0.18
CA GLY A 342 -3.78 31.18 1.14
C GLY A 342 -2.64 31.26 2.16
N SER A 343 -2.59 32.38 2.88
CA SER A 343 -1.57 32.70 3.89
C SER A 343 -2.08 32.55 5.32
N ASP A 344 -3.19 31.84 5.53
CA ASP A 344 -3.76 31.67 6.85
C ASP A 344 -2.93 30.67 7.68
N THR A 345 -2.51 31.14 8.85
CA THR A 345 -1.61 30.43 9.77
C THR A 345 -2.38 29.74 10.87
N PHE A 346 -3.69 29.91 10.98
CA PHE A 346 -4.47 29.30 12.04
C PHE A 346 -5.17 28.04 11.55
N VAL A 347 -5.03 26.95 12.31
CA VAL A 347 -5.77 25.70 12.09
C VAL A 347 -6.81 25.56 13.20
N PRO A 348 -8.12 25.63 12.87
CA PRO A 348 -9.16 25.44 13.86
C PRO A 348 -9.17 23.98 14.32
N ARG A 349 -9.45 23.81 15.61
CA ARG A 349 -9.63 22.50 16.20
C ARG A 349 -10.96 21.90 15.76
N ARG A 350 -10.94 20.66 15.29
CA ARG A 350 -12.14 19.97 14.77
C ARG A 350 -12.89 19.22 15.84
N SER A 351 -12.14 18.60 16.74
CA SER A 351 -12.68 17.64 17.69
C SER A 351 -12.66 18.19 19.10
N ALA A 352 -13.83 18.24 19.73
CA ALA A 352 -13.97 18.44 21.17
C ALA A 352 -13.74 17.14 21.97
N VAL A 353 -13.42 16.02 21.31
CA VAL A 353 -13.29 14.70 21.95
C VAL A 353 -12.02 14.62 22.81
N THR A 354 -10.90 15.13 22.30
CA THR A 354 -9.64 15.22 23.04
C THR A 354 -9.64 16.45 23.94
N ALA A 355 -8.59 16.72 24.73
CA ALA A 355 -8.46 18.03 25.42
C ALA A 355 -7.51 18.99 24.69
N ARG A 356 -6.48 18.45 24.03
CA ARG A 356 -5.49 19.16 23.21
C ARG A 356 -5.55 18.66 21.75
N PRO A 357 -4.98 19.41 20.78
CA PRO A 357 -5.01 18.97 19.39
C PRO A 357 -4.11 17.76 19.15
N LEU A 358 -4.56 16.90 18.23
CA LEU A 358 -3.85 15.73 17.76
C LEU A 358 -3.58 15.86 16.26
N VAL A 359 -2.30 15.79 15.88
CA VAL A 359 -1.85 15.83 14.50
C VAL A 359 -1.23 14.50 14.12
N LEU A 360 -1.52 14.03 12.90
CA LEU A 360 -0.90 12.85 12.33
C LEU A 360 0.10 13.27 11.25
N PHE A 361 1.36 12.85 11.36
CA PHE A 361 2.38 13.11 10.36
C PHE A 361 2.77 11.81 9.63
N LEU A 362 2.56 11.81 8.32
CA LEU A 362 2.81 10.68 7.42
C LEU A 362 4.11 10.93 6.65
N ASN A 363 5.19 10.30 7.10
CA ASN A 363 6.51 10.44 6.51
C ASN A 363 6.78 9.32 5.52
N GLU A 364 6.77 9.66 4.22
CA GLU A 364 7.07 8.76 3.11
C GLU A 364 6.11 7.56 2.99
N VAL A 365 4.81 7.78 3.17
CA VAL A 365 3.77 6.77 2.91
C VAL A 365 3.49 6.74 1.41
N VAL A 366 3.93 5.67 0.73
CA VAL A 366 3.99 5.62 -0.73
C VAL A 366 2.68 5.11 -1.34
N ASP A 367 2.02 4.16 -0.68
CA ASP A 367 0.84 3.53 -1.24
C ASP A 367 -0.40 4.45 -1.15
N PRO A 368 -1.05 4.79 -2.28
CA PRO A 368 -2.20 5.68 -2.27
C PRO A 368 -3.43 5.08 -1.56
N GLY A 369 -3.54 3.74 -1.51
CA GLY A 369 -4.59 3.04 -0.79
C GLY A 369 -4.44 3.25 0.72
N ASN A 370 -3.25 2.96 1.26
CA ASN A 370 -2.89 3.18 2.66
C ASN A 370 -3.04 4.65 3.06
N LEU A 371 -2.51 5.58 2.26
CA LEU A 371 -2.61 7.02 2.55
C LEU A 371 -4.07 7.47 2.70
N GLY A 372 -4.96 7.07 1.77
CA GLY A 372 -6.37 7.41 1.86
C GLY A 372 -7.08 6.74 3.05
N ALA A 373 -6.75 5.48 3.34
CA ALA A 373 -7.31 4.76 4.49
C ALA A 373 -6.91 5.39 5.83
N ILE A 374 -5.66 5.86 5.95
CA ILE A 374 -5.17 6.57 7.13
C ILE A 374 -5.91 7.90 7.30
N ILE A 375 -6.02 8.72 6.25
CA ILE A 375 -6.72 10.02 6.34
C ILE A 375 -8.20 9.82 6.71
N ARG A 376 -8.85 8.79 6.15
CA ARG A 376 -10.22 8.42 6.53
C ARG A 376 -10.33 8.05 8.00
N THR A 377 -9.39 7.25 8.50
CA THR A 377 -9.35 6.84 9.90
C THR A 377 -9.10 8.04 10.82
N ALA A 378 -8.19 8.93 10.44
CA ALA A 378 -7.90 10.17 11.15
C ALA A 378 -9.13 11.08 11.23
N SER A 379 -9.85 11.25 10.12
CA SER A 379 -11.11 12.00 10.08
C SER A 379 -12.18 11.40 10.98
N TYR A 380 -12.36 10.08 10.93
CA TYR A 380 -13.36 9.39 11.74
C TYR A 380 -13.05 9.45 13.24
N LEU A 381 -11.78 9.37 13.64
CA LEU A 381 -11.36 9.39 15.04
C LEU A 381 -11.13 10.81 15.60
N GLY A 382 -11.36 11.85 14.80
CA GLY A 382 -11.27 13.24 15.26
C GLY A 382 -9.85 13.79 15.40
N VAL A 383 -8.91 13.35 14.55
CA VAL A 383 -7.60 14.00 14.38
C VAL A 383 -7.81 15.40 13.76
N ASP A 384 -7.10 16.41 14.25
CA ASP A 384 -7.32 17.80 13.86
C ASP A 384 -6.69 18.14 12.50
N ALA A 385 -5.49 17.59 12.22
CA ALA A 385 -4.82 17.77 10.94
C ALA A 385 -3.89 16.60 10.58
N VAL A 386 -3.64 16.44 9.28
CA VAL A 386 -2.72 15.44 8.73
C VAL A 386 -1.60 16.14 7.95
N GLY A 387 -0.36 15.99 8.41
CA GLY A 387 0.83 16.38 7.67
C GLY A 387 1.32 15.23 6.78
N ILE A 388 1.75 15.52 5.56
CA ILE A 388 2.31 14.54 4.63
C ILE A 388 3.67 15.04 4.14
N SER A 389 4.68 14.18 4.08
CA SER A 389 5.98 14.59 3.52
C SER A 389 5.84 15.02 2.05
N SER A 390 6.48 16.13 1.67
CA SER A 390 6.47 16.63 0.29
C SER A 390 7.20 15.70 -0.67
N SER A 391 8.25 15.03 -0.18
CA SER A 391 9.02 14.03 -0.91
C SER A 391 8.74 12.63 -0.37
N GLY A 392 8.86 11.63 -1.24
CA GLY A 392 8.76 10.22 -0.87
C GLY A 392 7.36 9.71 -0.48
N SER A 393 6.34 10.57 -0.38
CA SER A 393 4.94 10.17 -0.16
C SER A 393 4.12 10.17 -1.44
N SER A 394 3.01 9.43 -1.43
CA SER A 394 1.98 9.54 -2.46
C SER A 394 1.37 10.95 -2.49
N ASP A 395 1.12 11.48 -3.69
CA ASP A 395 0.31 12.68 -3.84
C ASP A 395 -1.18 12.39 -3.62
N LEU A 396 -1.97 13.44 -3.38
CA LEU A 396 -3.43 13.36 -3.23
C LEU A 396 -4.13 13.09 -4.57
N THR A 397 -3.82 11.93 -5.16
CA THR A 397 -4.38 11.48 -6.43
C THR A 397 -5.85 11.08 -6.28
N PRO A 398 -6.61 10.96 -7.38
CA PRO A 398 -7.97 10.42 -7.35
C PRO A 398 -8.10 9.05 -6.68
N VAL A 399 -7.02 8.24 -6.68
CA VAL A 399 -6.99 6.94 -5.99
C VAL A 399 -6.99 7.12 -4.47
N VAL A 400 -6.19 8.05 -3.95
CA VAL A 400 -6.18 8.40 -2.52
C VAL A 400 -7.56 8.93 -2.12
N GLN A 401 -8.12 9.83 -2.92
CA GLN A 401 -9.48 10.37 -2.73
C GLN A 401 -10.55 9.28 -2.65
N LYS A 402 -10.49 8.29 -3.55
CA LYS A 402 -11.39 7.14 -3.52
C LYS A 402 -11.21 6.30 -2.25
N SER A 403 -9.99 6.01 -1.85
CA SER A 403 -9.68 5.25 -0.63
C SER A 403 -10.13 6.00 0.64
N GLY A 404 -9.94 7.31 0.66
CA GLY A 404 -10.35 8.22 1.73
C GLY A 404 -11.86 8.42 1.87
N ALA A 405 -12.66 7.94 0.91
CA ALA A 405 -14.12 8.01 0.91
C ALA A 405 -14.70 9.43 1.11
N GLY A 406 -13.97 10.47 0.70
CA GLY A 406 -14.37 11.88 0.85
C GLY A 406 -13.77 12.60 2.06
N ALA A 407 -13.17 11.88 3.01
CA ALA A 407 -12.55 12.47 4.20
C ALA A 407 -11.42 13.46 3.88
N ILE A 408 -10.77 13.29 2.73
CA ILE A 408 -9.67 14.16 2.26
C ILE A 408 -10.16 15.57 1.93
N GLU A 409 -11.43 15.72 1.52
CA GLU A 409 -12.04 17.02 1.24
C GLU A 409 -12.39 17.79 2.50
N GLU A 410 -12.61 17.05 3.58
CA GLU A 410 -12.98 17.62 4.84
C GLU A 410 -11.73 17.94 5.65
N MET A 411 -10.79 16.99 5.79
CA MET A 411 -9.61 17.04 6.67
C MET A 411 -8.65 18.19 6.34
N THR A 412 -8.03 18.78 7.38
CA THR A 412 -6.96 19.77 7.20
C THR A 412 -5.68 19.03 6.85
N ILE A 413 -5.19 19.19 5.62
CA ILE A 413 -4.00 18.51 5.12
C ILE A 413 -2.93 19.53 4.73
N PHE A 414 -1.70 19.29 5.16
CA PHE A 414 -0.54 20.09 4.80
C PHE A 414 0.64 19.24 4.37
N LYS A 415 1.56 19.85 3.63
CA LYS A 415 2.79 19.26 3.13
C LYS A 415 3.98 19.73 3.96
N VAL A 416 4.93 18.84 4.23
CA VAL A 416 6.13 19.10 5.03
C VAL A 416 7.36 18.75 4.21
N ASP A 417 8.22 19.75 3.96
CA ASP A 417 9.42 19.55 3.12
C ASP A 417 10.56 18.85 3.87
N ASN A 418 10.77 19.21 5.15
CA ASN A 418 11.79 18.61 6.00
C ASN A 418 11.15 18.10 7.30
N ALA A 419 11.04 16.77 7.39
CA ALA A 419 10.46 16.08 8.53
C ALA A 419 11.24 16.31 9.84
N GLU A 420 12.57 16.38 9.78
CA GLU A 420 13.39 16.52 10.98
C GLU A 420 13.24 17.91 11.61
N SER A 421 13.36 18.97 10.81
CA SER A 421 13.16 20.34 11.30
C SER A 421 11.75 20.54 11.79
N PHE A 422 10.75 20.08 11.03
CA PHE A 422 9.34 20.16 11.42
C PHE A 422 9.09 19.56 12.81
N LEU A 423 9.62 18.36 13.09
CA LEU A 423 9.43 17.71 14.38
C LEU A 423 10.18 18.40 15.52
N ARG A 424 11.41 18.87 15.28
CA ARG A 424 12.20 19.59 16.29
C ARG A 424 11.55 20.92 16.65
N ASP A 425 11.17 21.70 15.64
CA ASP A 425 10.59 23.03 15.84
C ASP A 425 9.19 22.94 16.47
N SER A 426 8.38 21.96 16.04
CA SER A 426 7.09 21.67 16.71
C SER A 426 7.29 21.26 18.17
N SER A 427 8.33 20.47 18.46
CA SER A 427 8.65 20.09 19.84
C SER A 427 9.08 21.28 20.69
N ASN A 428 9.81 22.24 20.11
CA ASN A 428 10.19 23.48 20.79
C ASN A 428 8.97 24.37 21.07
N ALA A 429 7.94 24.30 20.23
CA ALA A 429 6.65 24.98 20.43
C ALA A 429 5.73 24.26 21.45
N GLY A 430 6.19 23.18 22.09
CA GLY A 430 5.46 22.46 23.15
C GLY A 430 4.73 21.19 22.69
N TRP A 431 4.87 20.79 21.43
CA TRP A 431 4.26 19.55 20.94
C TRP A 431 5.03 18.30 21.41
N LYS A 432 4.29 17.27 21.83
CA LYS A 432 4.86 15.95 22.09
C LYS A 432 4.76 15.08 20.85
N THR A 433 5.90 14.64 20.34
CA THR A 433 6.01 13.87 19.10
C THR A 433 6.26 12.38 19.40
N TYR A 434 5.48 11.49 18.78
CA TYR A 434 5.45 10.06 19.02
C TYR A 434 5.79 9.30 17.74
N ALA A 435 6.99 8.73 17.66
CA ALA A 435 7.41 7.92 16.53
C ALA A 435 6.79 6.52 16.61
N ALA A 436 6.00 6.14 15.62
CA ALA A 436 5.54 4.76 15.49
C ALA A 436 6.73 3.87 15.08
N VAL A 437 7.11 2.97 15.98
CA VAL A 437 8.20 2.01 15.77
C VAL A 437 7.71 0.59 16.02
N PRO A 438 8.26 -0.42 15.30
CA PRO A 438 7.99 -1.81 15.65
C PRO A 438 8.50 -2.11 17.07
N PRO A 439 7.90 -3.11 17.76
CA PRO A 439 8.39 -3.55 19.06
C PRO A 439 9.89 -3.83 19.03
N ILE A 440 10.61 -3.24 19.98
CA ILE A 440 12.07 -3.30 20.06
C ILE A 440 12.46 -4.47 20.96
N ASP A 441 13.42 -5.28 20.51
CA ASP A 441 13.97 -6.36 21.32
C ASP A 441 14.60 -5.86 22.63
N ASN A 442 14.47 -6.68 23.68
CA ASN A 442 14.87 -6.39 25.07
C ASN A 442 16.30 -5.86 25.26
N ARG A 443 17.24 -6.13 24.33
CA ARG A 443 18.62 -5.60 24.38
C ARG A 443 18.73 -4.13 23.99
N LEU A 444 18.03 -3.72 22.94
CA LEU A 444 18.02 -2.33 22.46
C LEU A 444 17.12 -1.45 23.33
N ALA A 445 16.09 -2.03 23.94
CA ALA A 445 15.24 -1.35 24.90
C ALA A 445 16.03 -0.76 26.07
N ARG A 446 17.08 -1.45 26.57
CA ARG A 446 17.88 -1.01 27.73
C ARG A 446 18.56 0.35 27.57
N GLN A 447 18.90 0.75 26.34
CA GLN A 447 19.58 2.03 26.08
C GLN A 447 18.62 3.22 25.94
N ASN A 448 17.32 2.97 25.69
CA ASN A 448 16.33 4.02 25.42
C ASN A 448 15.02 3.81 26.19
N ARG A 449 15.06 3.14 27.36
CA ARG A 449 13.85 2.70 28.09
C ARG A 449 12.85 3.83 28.34
N GLU A 450 13.32 5.00 28.72
CA GLU A 450 12.47 6.13 29.09
C GLU A 450 11.70 6.74 27.91
N ARG A 451 12.15 6.48 26.66
CA ARG A 451 11.50 7.00 25.46
C ARG A 451 10.51 6.01 24.84
N ILE A 452 10.57 4.73 25.22
CA ILE A 452 9.74 3.69 24.63
C ILE A 452 8.47 3.55 25.44
N ILE A 453 7.32 3.72 24.78
CA ILE A 453 6.01 3.54 25.37
C ILE A 453 5.18 2.58 24.52
N THR A 454 4.28 1.86 25.17
CA THR A 454 3.31 1.00 24.49
C THR A 454 1.98 1.73 24.30
N THR A 455 1.11 1.18 23.45
CA THR A 455 -0.28 1.65 23.35
C THR A 455 -1.00 1.65 24.71
N ASP A 456 -0.72 0.67 25.57
CA ASP A 456 -1.36 0.56 26.88
C ASP A 456 -0.90 1.68 27.82
N ASP A 457 0.37 2.08 27.74
CA ASP A 457 0.90 3.24 28.48
C ASP A 457 0.27 4.54 28.00
N VAL A 458 0.05 4.67 26.69
CA VAL A 458 -0.64 5.82 26.09
C VAL A 458 -2.09 5.89 26.59
N GLU A 459 -2.81 4.77 26.60
CA GLU A 459 -4.20 4.74 27.09
C GLU A 459 -4.29 5.15 28.57
N ARG A 460 -3.35 4.70 29.40
CA ARG A 460 -3.30 5.07 30.82
C ARG A 460 -2.94 6.54 31.06
N SER A 461 -1.93 7.04 30.35
CA SER A 461 -1.40 8.39 30.56
C SER A 461 -2.21 9.48 29.87
N SER A 462 -2.97 9.13 28.82
CA SER A 462 -3.78 10.05 28.00
C SER A 462 -3.00 11.31 27.61
N PRO A 463 -1.92 11.19 26.81
CA PRO A 463 -1.02 12.31 26.55
C PRO A 463 -1.70 13.51 25.89
N VAL A 464 -2.72 13.27 25.06
CA VAL A 464 -3.52 14.31 24.39
C VAL A 464 -4.37 15.12 25.38
N SER A 465 -4.54 14.65 26.61
CA SER A 465 -5.19 15.44 27.66
C SER A 465 -4.27 16.51 28.24
N GLN A 466 -2.95 16.28 28.18
CA GLN A 466 -1.94 17.11 28.82
C GLN A 466 -1.22 18.04 27.84
N HIS A 467 -0.88 17.55 26.65
CA HIS A 467 -0.06 18.25 25.67
C HIS A 467 -0.61 18.07 24.25
N PRO A 468 -0.38 19.03 23.34
CA PRO A 468 -0.65 18.80 21.92
C PRO A 468 0.29 17.73 21.39
N CYS A 469 -0.23 16.80 20.60
CA CYS A 469 0.48 15.58 20.21
C CYS A 469 0.62 15.45 18.70
N VAL A 470 1.77 14.94 18.26
CA VAL A 470 2.02 14.53 16.87
C VAL A 470 2.34 13.05 16.85
N ILE A 471 1.53 12.23 16.18
CA ILE A 471 1.86 10.83 15.90
C ILE A 471 2.57 10.78 14.55
N VAL A 472 3.73 10.14 14.49
CA VAL A 472 4.57 10.06 13.30
C VAL A 472 4.58 8.63 12.76
N LEU A 473 4.06 8.44 11.55
CA LEU A 473 4.04 7.16 10.85
C LEU A 473 5.04 7.18 9.70
N GLY A 474 5.74 6.06 9.50
CA GLY A 474 6.78 5.95 8.48
C GLY A 474 6.35 5.18 7.24
N ASN A 475 7.31 5.05 6.32
CA ASN A 475 7.21 4.23 5.13
C ASN A 475 6.86 2.77 5.47
N GLU A 476 6.05 2.13 4.62
CA GLU A 476 5.56 0.78 4.86
C GLU A 476 6.66 -0.30 4.88
N GLY A 477 7.76 -0.09 4.14
CA GLY A 477 8.87 -1.03 4.08
C GLY A 477 10.00 -0.69 5.04
N ILE A 478 10.51 0.54 4.96
CA ILE A 478 11.71 0.96 5.70
C ILE A 478 11.36 1.46 7.12
N GLY A 479 10.10 1.85 7.34
CA GLY A 479 9.68 2.56 8.54
C GLY A 479 10.22 3.99 8.58
N LEU A 480 10.35 4.55 9.78
CA LEU A 480 10.87 5.90 9.93
C LEU A 480 12.41 5.96 9.78
N PRO A 481 12.94 6.96 9.04
CA PRO A 481 14.39 7.22 9.00
C PRO A 481 14.96 7.52 10.39
N LYS A 482 16.23 7.19 10.62
CA LYS A 482 16.90 7.41 11.92
C LYS A 482 16.84 8.88 12.39
N PRO A 483 17.08 9.91 11.55
CA PRO A 483 17.01 11.30 11.99
C PRO A 483 15.60 11.69 12.45
N VAL A 484 14.57 11.24 11.72
CA VAL A 484 13.15 11.48 12.06
C VAL A 484 12.78 10.80 13.38
N LYS A 485 13.21 9.55 13.61
CA LYS A 485 13.02 8.86 14.89
C LYS A 485 13.72 9.59 16.04
N ALA A 486 14.94 10.08 15.80
CA ALA A 486 15.72 10.77 16.82
C ALA A 486 15.10 12.11 17.23
N ALA A 487 14.49 12.83 16.29
CA ALA A 487 13.79 14.09 16.50
C ALA A 487 12.47 13.94 17.29
N CYS A 488 11.88 12.74 17.35
CA CYS A 488 10.65 12.51 18.10
C CYS A 488 10.91 12.42 19.61
N THR A 489 10.02 12.95 20.45
CA THR A 489 10.16 12.88 21.92
C THR A 489 10.09 11.44 22.43
N HIS A 490 9.08 10.69 22.00
CA HIS A 490 8.81 9.31 22.43
C HIS A 490 8.69 8.38 21.22
N TRP A 491 8.89 7.10 21.46
CA TRP A 491 8.72 6.01 20.50
C TRP A 491 7.57 5.14 20.98
N VAL A 492 6.50 5.08 20.19
CA VAL A 492 5.31 4.29 20.50
C VAL A 492 5.31 3.01 19.68
N SER A 493 5.02 1.89 20.34
CA SER A 493 4.91 0.58 19.69
C SER A 493 3.61 -0.12 20.06
N ILE A 494 3.07 -0.87 19.11
CA ILE A 494 1.91 -1.75 19.32
C ILE A 494 2.45 -3.11 19.80
N PRO A 495 2.07 -3.60 20.99
CA PRO A 495 2.58 -4.87 21.52
C PRO A 495 2.38 -6.04 20.55
N LYS A 496 3.43 -6.84 20.38
CA LYS A 496 3.36 -8.11 19.64
C LYS A 496 3.09 -9.23 20.65
N PHE A 497 1.91 -9.82 20.61
CA PHE A 497 1.51 -10.88 21.55
C PHE A 497 2.09 -12.26 21.22
N MET A 498 2.42 -12.51 19.96
CA MET A 498 2.94 -13.79 19.50
C MET A 498 4.37 -13.62 18.98
N GLN A 499 5.33 -14.32 19.58
CA GLN A 499 6.74 -14.19 19.21
C GLN A 499 7.05 -14.91 17.90
N GLU A 500 6.49 -16.12 17.73
CA GLU A 500 6.70 -16.97 16.56
C GLU A 500 5.62 -16.74 15.50
N THR A 501 5.78 -15.70 14.68
CA THR A 501 4.92 -15.44 13.53
C THR A 501 5.77 -15.05 12.33
N CYS A 502 5.29 -15.37 11.12
CA CYS A 502 5.91 -14.95 9.87
C CYS A 502 5.68 -13.47 9.53
N VAL A 503 5.00 -12.73 10.41
CA VAL A 503 4.65 -11.32 10.23
C VAL A 503 5.44 -10.47 11.21
N ASP A 504 6.26 -9.60 10.65
CA ASP A 504 7.16 -8.72 11.42
C ASP A 504 6.48 -7.41 11.84
N SER A 505 5.47 -6.96 11.08
CA SER A 505 4.78 -5.68 11.30
C SER A 505 3.35 -5.69 10.76
N LEU A 506 2.53 -4.77 11.28
CA LEU A 506 1.19 -4.50 10.76
C LEU A 506 1.25 -3.58 9.54
N ASN A 507 0.22 -3.63 8.70
CA ASN A 507 0.02 -2.61 7.67
C ASN A 507 -0.06 -1.21 8.32
N VAL A 508 0.59 -0.22 7.72
CA VAL A 508 0.67 1.16 8.24
C VAL A 508 -0.72 1.76 8.53
N SER A 509 -1.74 1.46 7.73
CA SER A 509 -3.11 1.96 7.93
C SER A 509 -3.79 1.34 9.14
N VAL A 510 -3.53 0.05 9.40
CA VAL A 510 -4.04 -0.65 10.59
C VAL A 510 -3.32 -0.14 11.84
N ALA A 511 -1.99 0.01 11.77
CA ALA A 511 -1.20 0.58 12.85
C ALA A 511 -1.63 2.01 13.18
N ALA A 512 -1.89 2.84 12.16
CA ALA A 512 -2.41 4.20 12.34
C ALA A 512 -3.74 4.19 13.11
N GLY A 513 -4.67 3.30 12.75
CA GLY A 513 -5.95 3.19 13.45
C GLY A 513 -5.80 2.80 14.92
N LEU A 514 -4.97 1.80 15.23
CA LEU A 514 -4.71 1.37 16.60
C LEU A 514 -4.06 2.47 17.44
N LEU A 515 -3.06 3.16 16.88
CA LEU A 515 -2.38 4.26 17.56
C LEU A 515 -3.31 5.46 17.77
N VAL A 516 -4.00 5.93 16.73
CA VAL A 516 -4.91 7.07 16.89
C VAL A 516 -6.02 6.73 17.90
N HIS A 517 -6.55 5.51 17.84
CA HIS A 517 -7.55 5.06 18.81
C HIS A 517 -7.01 5.08 20.25
N SER A 518 -5.80 4.59 20.50
CA SER A 518 -5.22 4.60 21.85
C SER A 518 -4.98 6.02 22.39
N PHE A 519 -4.72 7.00 21.52
CA PHE A 519 -4.54 8.40 21.90
C PHE A 519 -5.87 9.13 22.15
N VAL A 520 -6.93 8.77 21.43
CA VAL A 520 -8.25 9.42 21.54
C VAL A 520 -9.11 8.79 22.64
N LYS A 521 -8.92 7.49 22.91
CA LYS A 521 -9.64 6.79 23.97
C LYS A 521 -9.34 7.43 25.32
N LYS A 522 -10.39 7.84 26.03
CA LYS A 522 -10.25 8.31 27.41
C LYS A 522 -9.78 7.13 28.27
N PRO A 523 -8.88 7.36 29.23
CA PRO A 523 -8.60 6.34 30.23
C PRO A 523 -9.93 5.95 30.86
N LEU A 524 -10.16 4.65 31.06
CA LEU A 524 -11.27 4.19 31.88
C LEU A 524 -11.11 4.91 33.22
N SER A 525 -11.96 5.90 33.48
CA SER A 525 -11.88 6.60 34.73
C SER A 525 -12.21 5.59 35.82
N SER A 526 -11.50 5.70 36.94
CA SER A 526 -11.87 5.15 38.23
C SER A 526 -13.18 5.76 38.77
N ASP A 527 -14.07 6.22 37.89
CA ASP A 527 -15.39 6.73 38.24
C ASP A 527 -16.35 5.56 38.44
N VAL A 528 -16.15 4.43 37.75
CA VAL A 528 -16.89 3.19 38.07
C VAL A 528 -16.53 2.69 39.48
N ALA A 529 -15.28 2.84 39.90
CA ALA A 529 -14.85 2.49 41.26
C ALA A 529 -15.30 3.51 42.32
N ARG A 530 -15.71 4.73 41.93
CA ARG A 530 -16.27 5.73 42.84
C ARG A 530 -17.79 5.68 42.91
N GLU A 531 -18.47 5.30 41.82
CA GLU A 531 -19.91 4.99 41.86
C GLU A 531 -20.17 3.68 42.62
N GLU A 532 -19.38 2.62 42.41
CA GLU A 532 -19.51 1.37 43.17
C GLU A 532 -19.08 1.51 44.65
N ALA A 533 -18.14 2.41 44.97
CA ALA A 533 -17.76 2.70 46.36
C ALA A 533 -18.76 3.64 47.07
N ALA A 534 -19.38 4.58 46.34
CA ALA A 534 -20.42 5.44 46.89
C ALA A 534 -21.74 4.68 47.13
N GLU A 535 -22.04 3.65 46.34
CA GLU A 535 -23.17 2.75 46.58
C GLU A 535 -22.92 1.81 47.78
N HIS A 536 -21.67 1.38 48.02
CA HIS A 536 -21.32 0.57 49.20
C HIS A 536 -21.22 1.37 50.51
N GLU A 537 -20.80 2.64 50.49
CA GLU A 537 -20.78 3.49 51.69
C GLU A 537 -22.19 3.99 52.10
N CYS A 538 -23.18 3.95 51.19
CA CYS A 538 -24.58 4.30 51.52
C CYS A 538 -25.38 3.13 52.12
N GLU A 539 -24.95 1.87 51.97
CA GLU A 539 -25.62 0.71 52.56
C GLU A 539 -25.15 0.42 54.00
N ASP A 540 -23.97 0.87 54.40
CA ASP A 540 -23.41 0.62 55.75
C ASP A 540 -23.83 1.68 56.80
N GLU A 541 -24.34 2.85 56.41
CA GLU A 541 -24.81 3.90 57.34
C GLU A 541 -26.35 3.88 57.59
N ALA A 542 -27.10 2.98 56.94
CA ALA A 542 -28.56 2.85 57.11
C ALA A 542 -28.98 1.72 58.06
N GLY A 543 -28.06 1.23 58.90
CA GLY A 543 -28.22 0.01 59.70
C GLY A 543 -28.31 0.17 61.22
N ASP A 544 -28.42 1.39 61.77
CA ASP A 544 -28.43 1.55 63.24
C ASP A 544 -29.28 2.74 63.71
N GLU A 545 -30.60 2.65 63.60
CA GLU A 545 -31.56 3.39 64.43
C GLU A 545 -33.00 2.93 64.13
N VAL A 546 -33.54 1.96 64.88
CA VAL A 546 -34.91 1.96 65.48
C VAL A 546 -34.99 0.79 66.48
N ALA A 547 -34.79 1.07 67.77
CA ALA A 547 -35.27 0.22 68.85
C ALA A 547 -36.41 0.96 69.57
N GLU A 548 -37.65 0.67 69.19
CA GLU A 548 -38.84 1.12 69.92
C GLU A 548 -39.00 0.34 71.23
N PRO A 549 -39.37 0.99 72.36
CA PRO A 549 -39.68 0.30 73.59
C PRO A 549 -41.14 -0.16 73.59
N GLN A 550 -41.35 -1.47 73.74
CA GLN A 550 -42.66 -2.01 74.10
C GLN A 550 -42.97 -1.65 75.56
N GLY A 551 -44.04 -0.89 75.76
CA GLY A 551 -44.59 -0.66 77.09
C GLY A 551 -45.36 -1.89 77.58
N GLU A 552 -45.12 -2.28 78.83
CA GLU A 552 -46.18 -2.84 79.67
C GLU A 552 -45.87 -2.63 81.17
N LYS A 553 -46.79 -1.86 81.79
CA LYS A 553 -47.38 -2.05 83.14
C LYS A 553 -46.53 -1.93 84.41
N MET A 554 -47.18 -1.18 85.31
CA MET A 554 -47.41 -1.42 86.75
C MET A 554 -46.62 -0.59 87.76
N PHE A 555 -47.43 0.23 88.46
CA PHE A 555 -47.27 0.95 89.73
C PHE A 555 -46.48 2.26 89.76
#